data_AF-A0A7S2PW99-F1
#
_entry.id   AF-A0A7S2PW99-F1
#
_cell.length_a   1.000
_cell.length_b   1.000
_cell.length_c   1.000
_cell.angle_alpha   90.00
_cell.angle_beta   90.00
_cell.angle_gamma   90.00
#
_symmetry.space_group_name_H-M   'P 1'
#
loop_
_entity.id
_entity.type
_entity.pdbx_description
1 polymer ?
#
loop_
_entity_poly.entity_id
_entity_poly.type
_entity_poly.pdbx_seq_one_letter_code
_entity_poly.pdbx_strand_id
1 'polypeptide(L)'
;MPINPDDAARLPPMIQAEEVIESQRLKDLRAFRQYLVETKATECLMKMFQHTAQHEMRLDNPALLKEFLGAYKDDSDEGLEADRLAGENAELREAHEQLEAEVRALEADVDEAQRVVASRKLWKALFGGDVEEMTVGGLYERLCGGGADALSLRPPDIAQAAADAFTQDEFCAWTSWLNDDLREWLIEALVPELAASAGAPPFEEPVVAALRCGQQLVDADAKLHAFLATAAARFGRGG
;
A
#
# COMPACT_ATOMS: atom_id res chain seq x y z
N MET A 1 -62.57 15.25 -56.48
CA MET A 1 -61.99 16.38 -57.23
C MET A 1 -61.00 15.81 -58.24
N PRO A 2 -61.07 16.18 -59.53
CA PRO A 2 -60.07 15.77 -60.51
C PRO A 2 -58.78 16.58 -60.29
N ILE A 3 -57.63 15.90 -60.34
CA ILE A 3 -56.30 16.49 -60.13
C ILE A 3 -55.94 17.32 -61.37
N ASN A 4 -55.43 18.54 -61.15
CA ASN A 4 -55.02 19.49 -62.18
C ASN A 4 -53.82 18.91 -62.97
N PRO A 5 -53.86 18.85 -64.32
CA PRO A 5 -52.82 18.20 -65.13
C PRO A 5 -51.41 18.80 -64.98
N ASP A 6 -51.30 20.08 -64.60
CA ASP A 6 -50.01 20.74 -64.34
C ASP A 6 -49.35 20.27 -63.04
N ASP A 7 -50.12 19.77 -62.07
CA ASP A 7 -49.57 19.20 -60.82
C ASP A 7 -49.03 17.78 -61.05
N ALA A 8 -49.59 17.03 -62.01
CA ALA A 8 -49.10 15.70 -62.38
C ALA A 8 -47.71 15.74 -63.05
N ALA A 9 -47.38 16.83 -63.76
CA ALA A 9 -46.09 17.00 -64.43
C ALA A 9 -44.95 17.46 -63.50
N ARG A 10 -45.27 17.94 -62.29
CA ARG A 10 -44.29 18.37 -61.27
C ARG A 10 -43.89 17.25 -60.31
N LEU A 11 -44.58 16.11 -60.36
CA LEU A 11 -44.27 14.97 -59.52
C LEU A 11 -43.09 14.20 -60.12
N PRO A 12 -42.05 13.88 -59.32
CA PRO A 12 -40.97 13.00 -59.75
C PRO A 12 -41.57 11.70 -60.29
N PRO A 13 -41.00 11.13 -61.37
CA PRO A 13 -41.49 9.87 -61.92
C PRO A 13 -41.53 8.82 -60.81
N MET A 14 -42.68 8.16 -60.65
CA MET A 14 -42.85 7.08 -59.67
C MET A 14 -41.93 5.93 -60.07
N ILE A 15 -40.76 5.88 -59.44
CA ILE A 15 -39.82 4.76 -59.55
C ILE A 15 -40.51 3.53 -58.96
N GLN A 16 -40.46 2.41 -59.65
CA GLN A 16 -41.05 1.18 -59.13
C GLN A 16 -40.32 0.77 -57.85
N ALA A 17 -41.05 0.26 -56.85
CA ALA A 17 -40.47 -0.09 -55.55
C ALA A 17 -39.30 -1.08 -55.69
N GLU A 18 -39.35 -1.97 -56.68
CA GLU A 18 -38.29 -2.93 -57.01
C GLU A 18 -36.98 -2.25 -57.44
N GLU A 19 -37.05 -1.21 -58.27
CA GLU A 19 -35.86 -0.45 -58.71
C GLU A 19 -35.22 0.33 -57.55
N VAL A 20 -36.04 0.86 -56.63
CA VAL A 20 -35.53 1.54 -55.42
C VAL A 20 -34.78 0.55 -54.53
N ILE A 21 -35.35 -0.64 -54.31
CA ILE A 21 -34.73 -1.73 -53.52
C ILE A 21 -33.40 -2.16 -54.14
N GLU A 22 -33.36 -2.34 -55.46
CA GLU A 22 -32.15 -2.77 -56.15
C GLU A 22 -31.05 -1.68 -56.11
N SER A 23 -31.43 -0.41 -56.28
CA SER A 23 -30.50 0.71 -56.17
C SER A 23 -29.89 0.84 -54.77
N GLN A 24 -30.68 0.60 -53.72
CA GLN A 24 -30.22 0.62 -52.35
C GLN A 24 -29.26 -0.54 -52.08
N ARG A 25 -29.60 -1.75 -52.53
CA ARG A 25 -28.75 -2.93 -52.40
C ARG A 25 -27.36 -2.73 -53.05
N LEU A 26 -27.32 -2.05 -54.20
CA LEU A 26 -26.05 -1.72 -54.87
C LEU A 26 -25.22 -0.67 -54.11
N LYS A 27 -25.88 0.32 -53.48
CA LYS A 27 -25.19 1.30 -52.62
C LYS A 27 -24.62 0.62 -51.37
N ASP A 28 -25.40 -0.24 -50.74
CA ASP A 28 -24.98 -0.99 -49.54
C ASP A 28 -23.80 -1.91 -49.88
N LEU A 29 -23.81 -2.57 -51.05
CA LEU A 29 -22.68 -3.38 -51.52
C LEU A 29 -21.41 -2.56 -51.77
N ARG A 30 -21.52 -1.34 -52.30
CA ARG A 30 -20.36 -0.45 -52.48
C ARG A 30 -19.81 0.01 -51.13
N ALA A 31 -20.68 0.43 -50.22
CA ALA A 31 -20.28 0.83 -48.87
C ALA A 31 -19.59 -0.32 -48.12
N PHE A 32 -20.12 -1.54 -48.25
CA PHE A 32 -19.51 -2.72 -47.65
C PHE A 32 -18.14 -3.05 -48.25
N ARG A 33 -17.98 -2.97 -49.58
CA ARG A 33 -16.67 -3.14 -50.23
C ARG A 33 -15.67 -2.10 -49.79
N GLN A 34 -16.10 -0.84 -49.67
CA GLN A 34 -15.27 0.25 -49.20
C GLN A 34 -14.80 0.01 -47.76
N TYR A 35 -15.73 -0.37 -46.87
CA TYR A 35 -15.43 -0.74 -45.48
C TYR A 35 -14.39 -1.87 -45.39
N LEU A 36 -14.53 -2.92 -46.22
CA LEU A 36 -13.58 -4.05 -46.23
C LEU A 36 -12.16 -3.65 -46.66
N VAL A 37 -12.04 -2.65 -47.53
CA VAL A 37 -10.75 -2.12 -47.99
C VAL A 37 -10.16 -1.19 -46.94
N GLU A 38 -10.96 -0.28 -46.39
CA GLU A 38 -10.53 0.67 -45.35
C GLU A 38 -10.09 -0.03 -44.06
N THR A 39 -10.78 -1.11 -43.67
CA THR A 39 -10.40 -1.94 -42.52
C THR A 39 -9.30 -2.97 -42.83
N LYS A 40 -8.79 -2.99 -44.07
CA LYS A 40 -7.82 -3.98 -44.58
C LYS A 40 -8.23 -5.45 -44.39
N ALA A 41 -9.51 -5.74 -44.14
CA ALA A 41 -10.03 -7.08 -43.95
C ALA A 41 -9.77 -7.98 -45.17
N THR A 42 -9.82 -7.41 -46.38
CA THR A 42 -9.49 -8.14 -47.62
C THR A 42 -8.03 -8.56 -47.70
N GLU A 43 -7.11 -7.73 -47.22
CA GLU A 43 -5.68 -8.04 -47.21
C GLU A 43 -5.38 -9.15 -46.19
N CYS A 44 -5.99 -9.06 -45.00
CA CYS A 44 -5.91 -10.09 -43.97
C CYS A 44 -6.45 -11.45 -44.46
N LEU A 45 -7.64 -11.47 -45.08
CA LEU A 45 -8.22 -12.69 -45.65
C LEU A 45 -7.37 -13.27 -46.78
N MET A 46 -6.75 -12.43 -47.61
CA MET A 46 -5.90 -12.89 -48.69
C MET A 46 -4.57 -13.46 -48.18
N LYS A 47 -3.96 -12.85 -47.16
CA LYS A 47 -2.77 -13.40 -46.47
C LYS A 47 -3.10 -14.72 -45.76
N MET A 48 -4.25 -14.82 -45.09
CA MET A 48 -4.72 -16.06 -44.48
C MET A 48 -4.88 -17.17 -45.52
N PHE A 49 -5.50 -16.87 -46.66
CA PHE A 49 -5.66 -17.81 -47.76
C PHE A 49 -4.31 -18.28 -48.33
N GLN A 50 -3.39 -17.35 -48.58
CA GLN A 50 -2.04 -17.65 -49.05
C GLN A 50 -1.29 -18.54 -48.06
N HIS A 51 -1.37 -18.25 -46.76
CA HIS A 51 -0.72 -19.03 -45.72
C HIS A 51 -1.31 -20.44 -45.58
N THR A 52 -2.64 -20.59 -45.66
CA THR A 52 -3.29 -21.92 -45.70
C THR A 52 -2.91 -22.73 -46.93
N ALA A 53 -2.76 -22.07 -48.10
CA ALA A 53 -2.39 -22.72 -49.35
C ALA A 53 -0.91 -23.12 -49.39
N GLN A 54 -0.02 -22.32 -48.81
CA GLN A 54 1.43 -22.58 -48.78
C GLN A 54 1.82 -23.66 -47.77
N HIS A 55 1.07 -23.81 -46.68
CA HIS A 55 1.42 -24.72 -45.59
C HIS A 55 0.56 -25.99 -45.51
N GLU A 56 -0.25 -26.30 -46.54
CA GLU A 56 -1.18 -27.45 -46.57
C GLU A 56 -1.96 -27.61 -45.24
N MET A 57 -2.37 -26.50 -44.65
CA MET A 57 -3.04 -26.55 -43.35
C MET A 57 -4.47 -27.04 -43.52
N ARG A 58 -4.86 -28.06 -42.74
CA ARG A 58 -6.23 -28.57 -42.71
C ARG A 58 -7.18 -27.47 -42.26
N LEU A 59 -8.01 -26.98 -43.18
CA LEU A 59 -9.08 -26.01 -42.94
C LEU A 59 -10.12 -26.48 -41.90
N ASP A 60 -10.08 -27.78 -41.57
CA ASP A 60 -10.97 -28.43 -40.61
C ASP A 60 -10.56 -28.15 -39.14
N ASN A 61 -9.42 -27.51 -38.90
CA ASN A 61 -8.98 -27.16 -37.54
C ASN A 61 -9.57 -25.80 -37.10
N PRO A 62 -10.53 -25.76 -36.16
CA PRO A 62 -11.11 -24.51 -35.69
C PRO A 62 -10.13 -23.61 -34.92
N ALA A 63 -8.99 -24.14 -34.48
CA ALA A 63 -7.95 -23.36 -33.81
C ALA A 63 -7.07 -22.57 -34.79
N LEU A 64 -7.08 -22.90 -36.08
CA LEU A 64 -6.19 -22.35 -37.10
C LEU A 64 -6.31 -20.82 -37.24
N LEU A 65 -7.54 -20.32 -37.19
CA LEU A 65 -7.85 -18.89 -37.25
C LEU A 65 -7.32 -18.16 -36.01
N LYS A 66 -7.40 -18.80 -34.84
CA LYS A 66 -6.91 -18.24 -33.59
C LYS A 66 -5.38 -18.23 -33.54
N GLU A 67 -4.74 -19.28 -34.05
CA GLU A 67 -3.28 -19.36 -34.17
C GLU A 67 -2.75 -18.38 -35.21
N PHE A 68 -3.38 -18.27 -36.37
CA PHE A 68 -2.99 -17.33 -37.42
C PHE A 68 -3.17 -15.87 -36.98
N LEU A 69 -4.33 -15.51 -36.42
CA LEU A 69 -4.56 -14.15 -35.92
C LEU A 69 -3.70 -13.83 -34.69
N GLY A 70 -3.36 -14.83 -33.87
CA GLY A 70 -2.43 -14.67 -32.74
C GLY A 70 -0.97 -14.52 -33.17
N ALA A 71 -0.58 -15.07 -34.32
CA ALA A 71 0.75 -14.96 -34.90
C ALA A 71 0.88 -13.85 -35.96
N TYR A 72 -0.22 -13.20 -36.35
CA TYR A 72 -0.23 -12.12 -37.33
C TYR A 72 0.47 -10.91 -36.73
N LYS A 73 1.70 -10.66 -37.19
CA LYS A 73 2.38 -9.38 -36.98
C LYS A 73 1.96 -8.44 -38.10
N ASP A 74 1.44 -7.28 -37.72
CA ASP A 74 1.19 -6.24 -38.69
C ASP A 74 2.53 -5.56 -39.01
N ASP A 75 3.12 -5.89 -40.16
CA ASP A 75 4.37 -5.27 -40.63
C ASP A 75 4.16 -3.82 -41.13
N SER A 76 3.00 -3.22 -40.83
CA SER A 76 2.74 -1.80 -41.07
C SER A 76 3.57 -0.94 -40.11
N ASP A 77 3.84 0.31 -40.47
CA ASP A 77 4.50 1.27 -39.59
C ASP A 77 3.75 1.41 -38.24
N GLU A 78 2.42 1.27 -38.26
CA GLU A 78 1.56 1.30 -37.07
C GLU A 78 1.77 0.07 -36.17
N GLY A 79 1.94 -1.12 -36.76
CA GLY A 79 2.20 -2.36 -36.02
C GLY A 79 3.61 -2.39 -35.40
N LEU A 80 4.62 -1.88 -36.11
CA LEU A 80 5.97 -1.72 -35.56
C LEU A 80 6.01 -0.69 -34.42
N GLU A 81 5.25 0.40 -34.54
CA GLU A 81 5.11 1.38 -33.46
C GLU A 81 4.39 0.79 -32.24
N ALA A 82 3.34 -0.01 -32.46
CA ALA A 82 2.64 -0.71 -31.38
C ALA A 82 3.55 -1.70 -30.63
N ASP A 83 4.38 -2.47 -31.35
CA ASP A 83 5.36 -3.37 -30.75
C ASP A 83 6.43 -2.60 -29.94
N ARG A 84 6.93 -1.47 -30.47
CA ARG A 84 7.86 -0.59 -29.74
C ARG A 84 7.22 -0.06 -28.45
N LEU A 85 6.02 0.48 -28.54
CA LEU A 85 5.28 1.02 -27.39
C LEU A 85 4.96 -0.07 -26.36
N ALA A 86 4.71 -1.30 -26.79
CA ALA A 86 4.52 -2.43 -25.89
C ALA A 86 5.81 -2.76 -25.11
N GLY A 87 6.97 -2.72 -25.79
CA GLY A 87 8.28 -2.88 -25.16
C GLY A 87 8.58 -1.76 -24.16
N GLU A 88 8.42 -0.50 -24.57
CA GLU A 88 8.61 0.67 -23.68
C GLU A 88 7.67 0.61 -22.47
N ASN A 89 6.42 0.21 -22.64
CA ASN A 89 5.50 0.03 -21.50
C ASN A 89 5.93 -1.09 -20.56
N ALA A 90 6.48 -2.19 -21.08
CA ALA A 90 6.98 -3.28 -20.24
C ALA A 90 8.19 -2.81 -19.41
N GLU A 91 9.13 -2.10 -20.03
CA GLU A 91 10.28 -1.50 -19.35
C GLU A 91 9.85 -0.48 -18.28
N LEU A 92 8.87 0.38 -18.60
CA LEU A 92 8.33 1.35 -17.65
C LEU A 92 7.64 0.68 -16.46
N ARG A 93 6.93 -0.43 -16.67
CA ARG A 93 6.32 -1.19 -15.57
C ARG A 93 7.36 -1.83 -14.66
N GLU A 94 8.40 -2.42 -15.24
CA GLU A 94 9.49 -3.00 -14.46
C GLU A 94 10.21 -1.92 -13.64
N ALA A 95 10.53 -0.78 -14.25
CA ALA A 95 11.12 0.35 -13.55
C ALA A 95 10.21 0.91 -12.44
N HIS A 96 8.90 0.96 -12.68
CA HIS A 96 7.92 1.37 -11.68
C HIS A 96 7.89 0.42 -10.49
N GLU A 97 7.87 -0.90 -10.72
CA GLU A 97 7.90 -1.90 -9.65
C GLU A 97 9.19 -1.82 -8.82
N GLN A 98 10.34 -1.58 -9.46
CA GLN A 98 11.62 -1.38 -8.77
C GLN A 98 11.57 -0.11 -7.91
N LEU A 99 11.10 1.01 -8.46
CA LEU A 99 10.97 2.27 -7.71
C LEU A 99 9.99 2.15 -6.54
N GLU A 100 8.86 1.45 -6.70
CA GLU A 100 7.93 1.19 -5.59
C GLU A 100 8.54 0.31 -4.50
N ALA A 101 9.43 -0.62 -4.85
CA ALA A 101 10.18 -1.40 -3.87
C ALA A 101 11.19 -0.53 -3.12
N GLU A 102 11.92 0.35 -3.82
CA GLU A 102 12.86 1.29 -3.22
C GLU A 102 12.16 2.29 -2.30
N VAL A 103 11.03 2.85 -2.72
CA VAL A 103 10.22 3.76 -1.89
C VAL A 103 9.82 3.07 -0.58
N ARG A 104 9.28 1.85 -0.64
CA ARG A 104 8.89 1.10 0.56
C ARG A 104 10.07 0.80 1.49
N ALA A 105 11.24 0.50 0.93
CA ALA A 105 12.45 0.28 1.72
C ALA A 105 12.89 1.57 2.43
N LEU A 106 12.90 2.70 1.71
CA LEU A 106 13.25 4.01 2.27
C LEU A 106 12.25 4.49 3.31
N GLU A 107 10.95 4.24 3.11
CA GLU A 107 9.91 4.52 4.12
C GLU A 107 10.18 3.75 5.41
N ALA A 108 10.54 2.47 5.32
CA ALA A 108 10.90 1.67 6.48
C ALA A 108 12.17 2.18 7.20
N ASP A 109 13.19 2.60 6.43
CA ASP A 109 14.42 3.18 6.99
C ASP A 109 14.15 4.51 7.70
N VAL A 110 13.30 5.35 7.12
CA VAL A 110 12.88 6.62 7.73
C VAL A 110 12.10 6.37 9.02
N ASP A 111 11.17 5.42 9.02
CA ASP A 111 10.41 5.06 10.20
C ASP A 111 11.33 4.54 11.32
N GLU A 112 12.29 3.67 11.00
CA GLU A 112 13.26 3.18 11.99
C GLU A 112 14.13 4.32 12.54
N ALA A 113 14.61 5.21 11.69
CA ALA A 113 15.38 6.38 12.11
C ALA A 113 14.56 7.31 13.02
N GLN A 114 13.28 7.55 12.69
CA GLN A 114 12.37 8.34 13.52
C GLN A 114 12.13 7.69 14.88
N ARG A 115 11.97 6.36 14.92
CA ARG A 115 11.83 5.60 16.16
C ARG A 115 13.04 5.77 17.06
N VAL A 116 14.25 5.60 16.53
CA VAL A 116 15.49 5.79 17.31
C VAL A 116 15.62 7.22 17.85
N VAL A 117 15.25 8.24 17.05
CA VAL A 117 15.26 9.64 17.52
C VAL A 117 14.25 9.85 18.65
N ALA A 118 13.04 9.28 18.55
CA ALA A 118 12.04 9.36 19.60
C ALA A 118 12.51 8.65 20.88
N SER A 119 13.11 7.47 20.75
CA SER A 119 13.69 6.73 21.88
C SER A 119 14.79 7.51 22.60
N ARG A 120 15.67 8.20 21.86
CA ARG A 120 16.69 9.07 22.46
C ARG A 120 16.08 10.27 23.21
N LYS A 121 15.00 10.85 22.68
CA LYS A 121 14.26 11.91 23.38
C LYS A 121 13.64 11.38 24.67
N LEU A 122 13.05 10.19 24.63
CA LEU A 122 12.50 9.53 25.81
C LEU A 122 13.59 9.25 26.86
N TRP A 123 14.76 8.71 26.46
CA TRP A 123 15.90 8.53 27.37
C TRP A 123 16.29 9.83 28.06
N LYS A 124 16.42 10.91 27.28
CA LYS A 124 16.77 12.23 27.81
C LYS A 124 15.71 12.76 28.78
N ALA A 125 14.42 12.56 28.51
CA ALA A 125 13.33 12.97 29.37
C ALA A 125 13.28 12.16 30.69
N LEU A 126 13.60 10.88 30.63
CA LEU A 126 13.64 9.99 31.79
C LEU A 126 14.85 10.28 32.68
N PHE A 127 16.06 10.34 32.09
CA PHE A 127 17.31 10.24 32.84
C PHE A 127 18.23 11.45 32.74
N GLY A 128 17.85 12.50 32.01
CA GLY A 128 18.62 13.76 31.97
C GLY A 128 19.76 13.80 30.94
N GLY A 129 19.89 12.79 30.07
CA GLY A 129 20.78 12.82 28.90
C GLY A 129 22.26 12.48 29.16
N ASP A 130 22.78 12.80 30.35
CA ASP A 130 24.19 12.54 30.71
C ASP A 130 24.40 11.19 31.44
N VAL A 131 23.33 10.41 31.55
CA VAL A 131 23.37 9.07 32.15
C VAL A 131 23.66 8.05 31.05
N GLU A 132 24.73 7.28 31.22
CA GLU A 132 25.12 6.21 30.30
C GLU A 132 24.42 4.87 30.61
N GLU A 133 24.18 4.60 31.90
CA GLU A 133 23.66 3.34 32.41
C GLU A 133 22.58 3.60 33.46
N MET A 134 21.52 2.78 33.42
CA MET A 134 20.40 2.86 34.34
C MET A 134 19.91 1.48 34.72
N THR A 135 19.35 1.31 35.92
CA THR A 135 18.75 0.05 36.35
C THR A 135 17.25 0.02 36.14
N VAL A 136 16.67 -1.18 36.05
CA VAL A 136 15.20 -1.34 36.00
C VAL A 136 14.54 -0.77 37.26
N GLY A 137 15.20 -0.89 38.42
CA GLY A 137 14.77 -0.25 39.66
C GLY A 137 14.77 1.28 39.56
N GLY A 138 15.83 1.86 38.99
CA GLY A 138 15.93 3.31 38.75
C GLY A 138 14.88 3.83 37.77
N LEU A 139 14.54 3.07 36.73
CA LEU A 139 13.42 3.38 35.83
C LEU A 139 12.08 3.40 36.59
N TYR A 140 11.83 2.40 37.43
CA TYR A 140 10.60 2.37 38.25
C TYR A 140 10.54 3.55 39.20
N GLU A 141 11.63 3.87 39.91
CA GLU A 141 11.68 4.99 40.85
C GLU A 141 11.50 6.33 40.16
N ARG A 142 12.04 6.48 38.93
CA ARG A 142 11.85 7.67 38.13
C ARG A 142 10.39 7.91 37.74
N LEU A 143 9.64 6.84 37.48
CA LEU A 143 8.25 6.91 37.02
C LEU A 143 7.25 6.95 38.17
N CYS A 144 7.44 6.08 39.17
CA CYS A 144 6.49 5.81 40.25
C CYS A 144 6.94 6.33 41.62
N GLY A 145 8.17 6.83 41.74
CA GLY A 145 8.74 7.33 42.99
C GLY A 145 9.50 6.25 43.79
N GLY A 146 10.37 6.72 44.69
CA GLY A 146 11.19 5.89 45.59
C GLY A 146 10.66 5.80 47.02
N GLY A 147 9.47 6.34 47.30
CA GLY A 147 8.84 6.26 48.60
C GLY A 147 8.55 4.81 49.02
N ALA A 148 8.57 4.53 50.32
CA ALA A 148 8.30 3.19 50.85
C ALA A 148 6.94 2.63 50.38
N ASP A 149 5.93 3.51 50.28
CA ASP A 149 4.61 3.17 49.75
C ASP A 149 4.70 2.75 48.26
N ALA A 150 5.33 3.55 47.40
CA ALA A 150 5.50 3.23 45.98
C ALA A 150 6.32 1.94 45.74
N LEU A 151 7.33 1.69 46.57
CA LEU A 151 8.14 0.47 46.51
C LEU A 151 7.35 -0.77 46.92
N SER A 152 6.40 -0.65 47.85
CA SER A 152 5.55 -1.78 48.28
C SER A 152 4.61 -2.29 47.18
N LEU A 153 4.28 -1.43 46.20
CA LEU A 153 3.49 -1.77 45.01
C LEU A 153 4.30 -2.28 43.83
N ARG A 154 5.63 -2.27 43.93
CA ARG A 154 6.48 -2.67 42.81
C ARG A 154 6.12 -4.09 42.36
N PRO A 155 5.72 -4.30 41.09
CA PRO A 155 5.47 -5.62 40.54
C PRO A 155 6.65 -6.59 40.81
N PRO A 156 6.37 -7.88 41.08
CA PRO A 156 7.40 -8.83 41.46
C PRO A 156 8.48 -9.00 40.39
N ASP A 157 8.11 -8.90 39.12
CA ASP A 157 9.04 -9.00 37.99
C ASP A 157 10.04 -7.84 37.98
N ILE A 158 9.58 -6.61 38.29
CA ILE A 158 10.45 -5.43 38.43
C ILE A 158 11.31 -5.55 39.68
N ALA A 159 10.77 -6.06 40.79
CA ALA A 159 11.52 -6.25 42.02
C ALA A 159 12.68 -7.24 41.84
N GLN A 160 12.48 -8.30 41.04
CA GLN A 160 13.53 -9.25 40.68
C GLN A 160 14.57 -8.62 39.76
N ALA A 161 14.12 -7.84 38.77
CA ALA A 161 14.96 -7.16 37.79
C ALA A 161 15.66 -5.90 38.30
N ALA A 162 15.40 -5.47 39.55
CA ALA A 162 15.66 -4.11 39.99
C ALA A 162 17.14 -3.69 39.90
N ALA A 163 18.06 -4.65 40.04
CA ALA A 163 19.49 -4.44 39.97
C ALA A 163 20.06 -4.58 38.56
N ASP A 164 19.28 -5.11 37.61
CA ASP A 164 19.74 -5.30 36.24
C ASP A 164 19.84 -3.93 35.55
N ALA A 165 21.01 -3.70 34.96
CA ALA A 165 21.36 -2.46 34.31
C ALA A 165 21.24 -2.58 32.79
N PHE A 166 20.97 -1.45 32.16
CA PHE A 166 20.92 -1.32 30.71
C PHE A 166 21.49 0.03 30.28
N THR A 167 22.08 0.04 29.10
CA THR A 167 22.66 1.23 28.48
C THR A 167 21.62 2.03 27.70
N GLN A 168 21.96 3.28 27.37
CA GLN A 168 21.15 4.10 26.47
C GLN A 168 20.85 3.40 25.14
N ASP A 169 21.85 2.76 24.53
CA ASP A 169 21.69 2.11 23.22
C ASP A 169 20.76 0.89 23.31
N GLU A 170 20.88 0.08 24.37
CA GLU A 170 19.98 -1.05 24.60
C GLU A 170 18.54 -0.61 24.85
N PHE A 171 18.35 0.47 25.61
CA PHE A 171 17.03 1.07 25.82
C PHE A 171 16.47 1.63 24.51
N CYS A 172 17.28 2.35 23.73
CA CYS A 172 16.83 2.95 22.48
C CYS A 172 16.47 1.90 21.44
N ALA A 173 17.27 0.85 21.33
CA ALA A 173 16.94 -0.31 20.52
C ALA A 173 15.64 -0.93 21.04
N TRP A 174 15.54 -1.33 22.30
CA TRP A 174 14.33 -1.97 22.82
C TRP A 174 13.05 -1.14 22.59
N THR A 175 13.09 0.16 22.83
CA THR A 175 11.93 1.05 22.63
C THR A 175 11.54 1.22 21.16
N SER A 176 12.45 1.07 20.19
CA SER A 176 12.08 1.09 18.75
C SER A 176 11.28 -0.13 18.32
N TRP A 177 11.41 -1.25 19.05
CA TRP A 177 10.69 -2.51 18.83
C TRP A 177 9.39 -2.66 19.62
N LEU A 178 9.02 -1.67 20.45
CA LEU A 178 7.73 -1.70 21.13
C LEU A 178 6.59 -1.58 20.13
N ASN A 179 5.42 -2.13 20.49
CA ASN A 179 4.22 -1.99 19.68
C ASN A 179 3.83 -0.52 19.50
N ASP A 180 3.12 -0.23 18.42
CA ASP A 180 2.77 1.15 18.05
C ASP A 180 1.96 1.84 19.15
N ASP A 181 1.02 1.12 19.80
CA ASP A 181 0.18 1.64 20.89
C ASP A 181 0.97 2.12 22.12
N LEU A 182 2.01 1.37 22.55
CA LEU A 182 2.87 1.79 23.66
C LEU A 182 3.80 2.90 23.21
N ARG A 183 4.33 2.84 21.99
CA ARG A 183 5.22 3.89 21.47
C ARG A 183 4.51 5.23 21.36
N GLU A 184 3.29 5.25 20.84
CA GLU A 184 2.45 6.45 20.78
C GLU A 184 2.21 6.99 22.19
N TRP A 185 1.85 6.15 23.16
CA TRP A 185 1.71 6.58 24.55
C TRP A 185 3.00 7.15 25.15
N LEU A 186 4.15 6.52 24.89
CA LEU A 186 5.44 7.00 25.37
C LEU A 186 5.73 8.42 24.84
N ILE A 187 5.43 8.68 23.57
CA ILE A 187 5.74 9.94 22.90
C ILE A 187 4.71 11.02 23.23
N GLU A 188 3.42 10.68 23.19
CA GLU A 188 2.33 11.66 23.26
C GLU A 188 1.83 11.92 24.69
N ALA A 189 1.96 10.96 25.59
CA ALA A 189 1.54 11.11 26.98
C ALA A 189 2.75 11.21 27.92
N LEU A 190 3.62 10.21 27.92
CA LEU A 190 4.68 10.10 28.92
C LEU A 190 5.74 11.20 28.80
N VAL A 191 6.26 11.45 27.59
CA VAL A 191 7.31 12.48 27.40
C VAL A 191 6.82 13.88 27.83
N PRO A 192 5.63 14.35 27.43
CA PRO A 192 5.07 15.61 27.93
C PRO A 192 4.89 15.63 29.45
N GLU A 193 4.40 14.56 30.05
CA GLU A 193 4.26 14.48 31.52
C GLU A 193 5.61 14.55 32.24
N LEU A 194 6.63 13.85 31.74
CA LEU A 194 7.99 13.90 32.30
C LEU A 194 8.62 15.30 32.17
N ALA A 195 8.33 16.00 31.07
CA ALA A 195 8.77 17.38 30.88
C ALA A 195 8.06 18.34 31.84
N ALA A 196 6.75 18.12 32.08
CA ALA A 196 5.95 18.93 33.00
C ALA A 196 6.31 18.68 34.48
N SER A 197 6.71 17.46 34.84
CA SER A 197 6.96 17.06 36.22
C SER A 197 8.27 17.60 36.81
N ALA A 198 9.11 18.28 36.01
CA ALA A 198 10.38 18.90 36.44
C ALA A 198 11.29 17.97 37.27
N GLY A 199 11.28 16.67 36.97
CA GLY A 199 12.08 15.65 37.68
C GLY A 199 11.34 14.92 38.80
N ALA A 200 10.11 15.33 39.15
CA ALA A 200 9.25 14.56 40.03
C ALA A 200 8.72 13.29 39.32
N PRO A 201 8.44 12.20 40.06
CA PRO A 201 7.84 10.99 39.50
C PRO A 201 6.37 11.24 39.10
N PRO A 202 6.03 11.19 37.79
CA PRO A 202 4.71 11.58 37.31
C PRO A 202 3.58 10.69 37.83
N PHE A 203 3.86 9.42 38.15
CA PHE A 203 2.84 8.45 38.56
C PHE A 203 2.86 8.12 40.06
N GLU A 204 3.69 8.78 40.88
CA GLU A 204 3.74 8.47 42.32
C GLU A 204 2.38 8.65 43.00
N GLU A 205 1.68 9.76 42.74
CA GLU A 205 0.38 10.03 43.33
C GLU A 205 -0.71 9.03 42.88
N PRO A 206 -0.89 8.73 41.57
CA PRO A 206 -1.77 7.67 41.10
C PRO A 206 -1.48 6.30 41.73
N VAL A 207 -0.20 5.93 41.83
CA VAL A 207 0.26 4.66 42.39
C VAL A 207 -0.06 4.57 43.89
N VAL A 208 0.25 5.62 44.66
CA VAL A 208 -0.06 5.68 46.09
C VAL A 208 -1.57 5.77 46.35
N ALA A 209 -2.33 6.42 45.47
CA ALA A 209 -3.79 6.43 45.56
C ALA A 209 -4.40 5.03 45.38
N ALA A 210 -3.88 4.24 44.42
CA ALA A 210 -4.30 2.85 44.23
C ALA A 210 -4.10 1.99 45.49
N LEU A 211 -2.97 2.16 46.20
CA LEU A 211 -2.72 1.54 47.51
C LEU A 211 -3.82 1.84 48.52
N ARG A 212 -4.17 3.12 48.66
CA ARG A 212 -5.15 3.57 49.65
C ARG A 212 -6.55 3.02 49.36
N CYS A 213 -6.84 2.77 48.08
CA CYS A 213 -8.10 2.18 47.63
C CYS A 213 -8.07 0.65 47.58
N GLY A 214 -6.94 0.00 47.89
CA GLY A 214 -6.78 -1.46 47.81
C GLY A 214 -6.84 -2.01 46.38
N GLN A 215 -6.63 -1.16 45.37
CA GLN A 215 -6.58 -1.55 43.96
C GLN A 215 -5.16 -1.98 43.57
N GLN A 216 -5.04 -2.93 42.64
CA GLN A 216 -3.75 -3.29 42.09
C GLN A 216 -3.30 -2.24 41.08
N LEU A 217 -1.98 -2.08 40.91
CA LEU A 217 -1.38 -1.16 39.93
C LEU A 217 -1.92 -1.36 38.50
N VAL A 218 -2.33 -2.59 38.19
CA VAL A 218 -2.94 -3.00 36.92
C VAL A 218 -4.20 -2.18 36.59
N ASP A 219 -4.90 -1.68 37.61
CA ASP A 219 -6.13 -0.89 37.45
C ASP A 219 -5.86 0.61 37.27
N ALA A 220 -4.68 1.10 37.64
CA ALA A 220 -4.36 2.54 37.67
C ALA A 220 -3.88 3.08 36.32
N ASP A 221 -3.02 2.32 35.62
CA ASP A 221 -2.62 2.62 34.24
C ASP A 221 -2.07 1.36 33.54
N ALA A 222 -2.89 0.76 32.68
CA ALA A 222 -2.55 -0.45 31.95
C ALA A 222 -1.32 -0.27 31.03
N LYS A 223 -1.11 0.93 30.49
CA LYS A 223 0.02 1.21 29.58
C LYS A 223 1.33 1.35 30.36
N LEU A 224 1.30 2.00 31.52
CA LEU A 224 2.45 2.07 32.43
C LEU A 224 2.86 0.66 32.89
N HIS A 225 1.89 -0.15 33.32
CA HIS A 225 2.17 -1.52 33.74
C HIS A 225 2.74 -2.37 32.60
N ALA A 226 2.17 -2.29 31.39
CA ALA A 226 2.67 -3.00 30.21
C ALA A 226 4.09 -2.56 29.82
N PHE A 227 4.39 -1.26 29.89
CA PHE A 227 5.72 -0.73 29.63
C PHE A 227 6.75 -1.24 30.65
N LEU A 228 6.43 -1.17 31.94
CA LEU A 228 7.31 -1.63 32.99
C LEU A 228 7.51 -3.16 32.98
N ALA A 229 6.47 -3.93 32.67
CA ALA A 229 6.55 -5.37 32.53
C ALA A 229 7.42 -5.78 31.34
N THR A 230 7.30 -5.10 30.20
CA THR A 230 8.15 -5.36 29.02
C THR A 230 9.60 -4.95 29.27
N ALA A 231 9.85 -3.88 30.03
CA ALA A 231 11.19 -3.50 30.49
C ALA A 231 11.81 -4.59 31.39
N ALA A 232 11.08 -5.02 32.43
CA ALA A 232 11.53 -6.07 33.33
C ALA A 232 11.74 -7.40 32.60
N ALA A 233 10.89 -7.76 31.63
CA ALA A 233 11.09 -8.95 30.82
C ALA A 233 12.34 -8.87 29.92
N ARG A 234 12.63 -7.68 29.38
CA ARG A 234 13.76 -7.47 28.46
C ARG A 234 15.11 -7.46 29.18
N PHE A 235 15.16 -6.83 30.35
CA PHE A 235 16.41 -6.57 31.09
C PHE A 235 16.56 -7.45 32.34
N GLY A 236 15.46 -7.96 32.89
CA GLY A 236 15.38 -8.60 34.22
C GLY A 236 15.88 -10.03 34.35
N ARG A 237 16.61 -10.54 33.35
CA ARG A 237 17.25 -11.86 33.37
C ARG A 237 18.50 -11.71 32.55
N GLY A 238 19.64 -11.57 33.22
CA GLY A 238 20.95 -11.48 32.58
C GLY A 238 21.05 -12.39 31.35
N GLY A 239 21.22 -11.76 30.18
CA GLY A 239 21.83 -12.40 29.02
C GLY A 239 23.30 -12.67 29.27
#